data_AF-A0A842WKX1-F1
#
_entry.id   AF-A0A842WKX1-F1
#
_cell.length_a   1.000
_cell.length_b   1.000
_cell.length_c   1.000
_cell.angle_alpha   90.00
_cell.angle_beta   90.00
_cell.angle_gamma   90.00
#
_symmetry.space_group_name_H-M   'P 1'
#
loop_
_entity.id
_entity.type
_entity.pdbx_description
1 polymer ?
#
loop_
_entity_poly.entity_id
_entity_poly.type
_entity_poly.pdbx_seq_one_letter_code
_entity_poly.pdbx_strand_id
1 'polypeptide(L)'
;MEGREISPQAVLEDIKSGLGMYEIMERYKISSRNLQGIVTFLLDAELIERKDLYNEFHEIIDTVFPEHRRQAPRVAPDARILIYEIERPEIQGYLIDINEEGVGVAGIESEIDDIKRFVILGDAYGESAPIEFTGVCRWVGNGDDNLGVGAGYQIIDIDQNNRRELEIMINRMALSL
;
A
#
# COMPACT_ATOMS: atom_id res chain seq x y z
N MET A 1 1.70 23.59 30.60
CA MET A 1 1.24 24.01 29.26
C MET A 1 -0.26 24.00 29.32
N GLU A 2 -0.92 25.15 29.21
CA GLU A 2 -2.37 25.21 29.07
C GLU A 2 -2.74 24.51 27.75
N GLY A 3 -3.53 23.45 27.85
CA GLY A 3 -4.00 22.72 26.68
C GLY A 3 -4.93 23.63 25.89
N ARG A 4 -4.45 24.20 24.79
CA ARG A 4 -5.33 24.82 23.81
C ARG A 4 -6.26 23.74 23.29
N GLU A 5 -7.56 23.92 23.44
CA GLU A 5 -8.55 23.01 22.90
C GLU A 5 -8.46 23.06 21.37
N ILE A 6 -8.16 21.91 20.76
CA ILE A 6 -8.02 21.79 19.31
C ILE A 6 -9.33 21.27 18.78
N SER A 7 -9.94 22.02 17.87
CA SER A 7 -11.14 21.57 17.17
C SER A 7 -10.76 20.47 16.17
N PRO A 8 -11.29 19.24 16.29
CA PRO A 8 -11.10 18.20 15.28
C PRO A 8 -11.59 18.64 13.90
N GLN A 9 -12.61 19.51 13.83
CA GLN A 9 -13.12 20.08 12.58
C GLN A 9 -12.10 21.00 11.90
N ALA A 10 -11.32 21.77 12.66
CA ALA A 10 -10.27 22.61 12.08
C ALA A 10 -9.15 21.75 11.45
N VAL A 11 -8.78 20.65 12.14
CA VAL A 11 -7.81 19.67 11.60
C VAL A 11 -8.38 18.96 10.37
N LEU A 12 -9.66 18.61 10.37
CA LEU A 12 -10.37 18.02 9.23
C LEU A 12 -10.29 18.89 7.97
N GLU A 13 -10.61 20.19 8.11
CA GLU A 13 -10.54 21.13 6.99
C GLU A 13 -9.12 21.27 6.45
N ASP A 14 -8.11 21.30 7.34
CA ASP A 14 -6.72 21.35 6.92
C ASP A 14 -6.29 20.06 6.19
N ILE A 15 -6.67 18.87 6.68
CA ILE A 15 -6.41 17.60 5.96
C ILE A 15 -7.06 17.62 4.57
N LYS A 16 -8.33 18.04 4.48
CA LYS A 16 -9.05 18.14 3.20
C LYS A 16 -8.47 19.19 2.26
N SER A 17 -7.76 20.19 2.80
CA SER A 17 -7.02 21.18 2.01
C SER A 17 -5.68 20.65 1.48
N GLY A 18 -5.27 19.44 1.86
CA GLY A 18 -4.00 18.82 1.49
C GLY A 18 -2.83 19.22 2.38
N LEU A 19 -3.08 19.76 3.58
CA LEU A 19 -2.00 20.12 4.50
C LEU A 19 -1.32 18.86 5.05
N GLY A 20 0.00 18.83 4.98
CA GLY A 20 0.79 17.70 5.43
C GLY A 20 0.84 17.55 6.95
N MET A 21 1.18 16.34 7.43
CA MET A 21 1.27 16.05 8.86
C MET A 21 2.15 17.05 9.63
N TYR A 22 3.34 17.36 9.09
CA TYR A 22 4.28 18.29 9.69
C TYR A 22 3.69 19.71 9.81
N GLU A 23 2.97 20.16 8.78
CA GLU A 23 2.33 21.48 8.75
C GLU A 23 1.20 21.57 9.77
N ILE A 24 0.36 20.52 9.88
CA ILE A 24 -0.70 20.45 10.89
C ILE A 24 -0.09 20.43 12.30
N MET A 25 0.92 19.60 12.55
CA MET A 25 1.60 19.56 13.85
C MET A 25 2.19 20.92 14.23
N GLU A 26 2.84 21.59 13.27
CA GLU A 26 3.42 22.91 13.48
C GLU A 26 2.35 23.98 13.73
N ARG A 27 1.25 23.94 12.96
CA ARG A 27 0.16 24.92 13.03
C ARG A 27 -0.61 24.83 14.34
N TYR A 28 -0.95 23.61 14.77
CA TYR A 28 -1.70 23.37 16.01
C TYR A 28 -0.82 23.16 17.24
N LYS A 29 0.52 23.16 17.06
CA LYS A 29 1.51 22.91 18.11
C LYS A 29 1.24 21.59 18.86
N ILE A 30 0.93 20.54 18.11
CA ILE A 30 0.66 19.20 18.63
C ILE A 30 1.76 18.20 18.34
N SER A 31 1.87 17.22 19.23
CA SER A 31 2.68 16.04 19.01
C SER A 31 2.03 15.12 17.97
N SER A 32 2.84 14.25 17.35
CA SER A 32 2.37 13.21 16.45
C SER A 32 1.34 12.29 17.10
N ARG A 33 1.52 11.94 18.39
CA ARG A 33 0.55 11.15 19.16
C ARG A 33 -0.83 11.83 19.26
N ASN A 34 -0.86 13.15 19.51
CA ASN A 34 -2.14 13.86 19.59
C ASN A 34 -2.80 13.94 18.21
N LEU A 35 -2.01 14.17 17.16
CA LEU A 35 -2.53 14.18 15.79
C LEU A 35 -3.06 12.80 15.38
N GLN A 36 -2.36 11.71 15.71
CA GLN A 36 -2.86 10.34 15.53
C GLN A 36 -4.23 10.15 16.18
N GLY A 37 -4.40 10.54 17.45
CA GLY A 37 -5.68 10.43 18.14
C GLY A 37 -6.81 11.23 17.47
N ILE A 38 -6.50 12.41 16.93
CA ILE A 38 -7.47 13.22 16.16
C ILE A 38 -7.83 12.52 14.85
N VAL A 39 -6.84 12.02 14.11
CA VAL A 39 -7.05 11.30 12.84
C VAL A 39 -7.89 10.03 13.07
N THR A 40 -7.58 9.24 14.10
CA THR A 40 -8.40 8.07 14.49
C THR A 40 -9.84 8.47 14.76
N PHE A 41 -10.06 9.53 15.56
CA PHE A 41 -11.40 10.02 15.84
C PHE A 41 -12.16 10.44 14.57
N LEU A 42 -11.50 11.11 13.62
CA LEU A 42 -12.12 11.53 12.35
C LEU A 42 -12.48 10.34 11.45
N LEU A 43 -11.66 9.28 11.45
CA LEU A 43 -11.93 8.04 10.73
C LEU A 43 -13.10 7.28 11.35
N ASP A 44 -13.10 7.11 12.68
CA ASP A 44 -14.16 6.41 13.42
C ASP A 44 -15.52 7.12 13.29
N ALA A 45 -15.49 8.45 13.14
CA ALA A 45 -16.66 9.27 12.91
C ALA A 45 -17.08 9.37 11.42
N GLU A 46 -16.39 8.66 10.52
CA GLU A 46 -16.61 8.68 9.06
C GLU A 46 -16.55 10.10 8.45
N LEU A 47 -15.77 11.00 9.06
CA LEU A 47 -15.61 12.40 8.60
C LEU A 47 -14.49 12.55 7.56
N ILE A 48 -13.55 11.62 7.58
CA ILE A 48 -12.54 11.37 6.55
C ILE A 48 -12.55 9.89 6.19
N GLU A 49 -12.18 9.61 4.95
CA GLU A 49 -11.91 8.28 4.46
C GLU A 49 -10.41 8.01 4.47
N ARG A 50 -10.01 6.75 4.45
CA ARG A 50 -8.59 6.36 4.41
C ARG A 50 -7.85 6.95 3.21
N LYS A 51 -8.52 7.04 2.06
CA LYS A 51 -7.98 7.64 0.83
C LYS A 51 -7.55 9.10 1.02
N ASP A 52 -8.15 9.83 1.97
CA ASP A 52 -7.81 11.22 2.26
C ASP A 52 -6.46 11.36 2.98
N LEU A 53 -5.91 10.25 3.52
CA LEU A 53 -4.68 10.25 4.31
C LEU A 53 -3.43 9.77 3.53
N TYR A 54 -3.59 9.04 2.42
CA TYR A 54 -2.49 8.29 1.80
C TYR A 54 -1.38 9.15 1.18
N ASN A 55 -1.68 10.38 0.76
CA ASN A 55 -0.68 11.23 0.11
C ASN A 55 0.26 11.92 1.11
N GLU A 56 -0.24 12.28 2.29
CA GLU A 56 0.46 13.20 3.21
C GLU A 56 0.62 12.66 4.64
N PHE A 57 -0.02 11.53 4.98
CA PHE A 57 -0.10 10.98 6.34
C PHE A 57 0.35 9.50 6.44
N HIS A 58 1.14 8.99 5.50
CA HIS A 58 1.58 7.59 5.49
C HIS A 58 2.13 7.11 6.84
N GLU A 59 2.97 7.92 7.52
CA GLU A 59 3.55 7.56 8.82
C GLU A 59 2.50 7.42 9.95
N ILE A 60 1.40 8.19 9.88
CA ILE A 60 0.29 8.10 10.83
C ILE A 60 -0.61 6.91 10.56
N ILE A 61 -0.85 6.58 9.29
CA ILE A 61 -1.66 5.41 8.92
C ILE A 61 -1.05 4.13 9.52
N ASP A 62 0.27 3.96 9.41
CA ASP A 62 0.98 2.78 9.93
C ASP A 62 0.91 2.63 11.46
N THR A 63 0.65 3.73 12.17
CA THR A 63 0.61 3.78 13.63
C THR A 63 -0.81 3.78 14.20
N VAL A 64 -1.76 4.41 13.49
CA VAL A 64 -3.19 4.42 13.84
C VAL A 64 -3.84 3.08 13.51
N PHE A 65 -3.42 2.45 12.42
CA PHE A 65 -3.92 1.14 12.01
C PHE A 65 -2.81 0.10 12.19
N PRO A 66 -2.63 -0.48 13.39
CA PRO A 66 -1.62 -1.50 13.62
C PRO A 66 -1.80 -2.73 12.72
N GLU A 67 -3.01 -2.99 12.24
CA GLU A 67 -3.30 -4.02 11.23
C GLU A 67 -2.68 -3.71 9.85
N HIS A 68 -2.28 -2.46 9.59
CA HIS A 68 -1.61 -2.01 8.37
C HIS A 68 -0.08 -1.94 8.52
N ARG A 69 0.41 -2.04 9.76
CA ARG A 69 1.83 -2.23 10.00
C ARG A 69 2.21 -3.56 9.35
N ARG A 70 3.17 -3.53 8.42
CA ARG A 70 3.64 -4.72 7.70
C ARG A 70 3.84 -5.88 8.69
N GLN A 71 2.94 -6.86 8.66
CA GLN A 71 2.96 -7.97 9.62
C GLN A 71 4.01 -9.01 9.22
N ALA A 72 4.33 -9.10 7.93
CA ALA A 72 5.32 -10.00 7.38
C ALA A 72 6.40 -9.22 6.60
N PRO A 73 7.68 -9.63 6.70
CA PRO A 73 8.73 -9.13 5.83
C PRO A 73 8.37 -9.38 4.36
N ARG A 74 8.68 -8.42 3.49
CA ARG A 74 8.51 -8.56 2.04
C ARG A 74 9.86 -8.76 1.38
N VAL A 75 9.87 -9.52 0.30
CA VAL A 75 11.05 -9.71 -0.53
C VAL A 75 10.89 -8.86 -1.78
N ALA A 76 11.93 -8.10 -2.12
CA ALA A 76 12.00 -7.38 -3.38
C ALA A 76 12.76 -8.25 -4.39
N PRO A 77 12.27 -8.38 -5.64
CA PRO A 77 12.98 -9.13 -6.65
C PRO A 77 14.21 -8.36 -7.15
N ASP A 78 15.33 -9.05 -7.35
CA ASP A 78 16.55 -8.46 -7.92
C ASP A 78 16.40 -8.12 -9.42
N ALA A 79 15.43 -8.74 -10.07
CA ALA A 79 15.09 -8.53 -11.48
C ALA A 79 13.67 -7.96 -11.61
N ARG A 80 13.42 -7.28 -12.74
CA ARG A 80 12.07 -6.80 -13.08
C ARG A 80 11.20 -8.00 -13.46
N ILE A 81 10.31 -8.38 -12.55
CA ILE A 81 9.32 -9.43 -12.80
C ILE A 81 8.04 -8.78 -13.31
N LEU A 82 7.55 -9.28 -14.44
CA LEU A 82 6.37 -8.74 -15.11
C LEU A 82 5.09 -9.25 -14.44
N ILE A 83 4.14 -8.33 -14.29
CA ILE A 83 2.79 -8.62 -13.81
C ILE A 83 1.78 -7.97 -14.76
N TYR A 84 0.69 -8.69 -15.06
CA TYR A 84 -0.34 -8.26 -16.00
C TYR A 84 -1.71 -8.28 -15.34
N GLU A 85 -2.60 -7.38 -15.76
CA GLU A 85 -4.03 -7.49 -15.46
C GLU A 85 -4.66 -8.51 -16.40
N ILE A 86 -5.27 -9.59 -15.88
CA ILE A 86 -5.78 -10.70 -16.70
C ILE A 86 -6.86 -10.24 -17.68
N GLU A 87 -7.73 -9.33 -17.24
CA GLU A 87 -8.83 -8.79 -18.04
C GLU A 87 -8.36 -7.76 -19.08
N ARG A 88 -7.15 -7.20 -18.90
CA ARG A 88 -6.55 -6.17 -19.76
C ARG A 88 -5.04 -6.46 -19.94
N PRO A 89 -4.67 -7.51 -20.68
CA PRO A 89 -3.29 -7.97 -20.79
C PRO A 89 -2.35 -6.97 -21.49
N GLU A 90 -2.89 -5.94 -22.15
CA GLU A 90 -2.14 -4.80 -22.65
C GLU A 90 -1.59 -3.89 -21.53
N ILE A 91 -2.19 -3.97 -20.32
CA ILE A 91 -1.73 -3.29 -19.12
C ILE A 91 -0.74 -4.20 -18.41
N GLN A 92 0.51 -3.78 -18.42
CA GLN A 92 1.61 -4.47 -17.75
C GLN A 92 2.29 -3.56 -16.73
N GLY A 93 2.78 -4.18 -15.67
CA GLY A 93 3.57 -3.54 -14.64
C GLY A 93 4.75 -4.39 -14.22
N TYR A 94 5.35 -3.98 -13.11
CA TYR A 94 6.47 -4.67 -12.50
C TYR A 94 6.19 -4.94 -11.03
N LEU A 95 6.66 -6.09 -10.55
CA LEU A 95 6.66 -6.43 -9.15
C LEU A 95 7.68 -5.55 -8.38
N ILE A 96 7.22 -4.82 -7.36
CA ILE A 96 8.06 -4.01 -6.46
C ILE A 96 8.51 -4.88 -5.28
N ASP A 97 7.55 -5.50 -4.62
CA ASP A 97 7.77 -6.38 -3.48
C ASP A 97 6.64 -7.41 -3.38
N ILE A 98 6.89 -8.50 -2.66
CA ILE A 98 5.89 -9.57 -2.49
C ILE A 98 6.06 -10.30 -1.16
N ASN A 99 4.94 -10.77 -0.62
CA ASN A 99 4.87 -11.81 0.41
C ASN A 99 3.61 -12.68 0.17
N GLU A 100 3.29 -13.58 1.10
CA GLU A 100 2.16 -14.50 0.96
C GLU A 100 0.78 -13.82 0.97
N GLU A 101 0.69 -12.58 1.47
CA GLU A 101 -0.58 -11.86 1.70
C GLU A 101 -0.75 -10.64 0.78
N GLY A 102 0.31 -10.20 0.13
CA GLY A 102 0.27 -8.94 -0.61
C GLY A 102 1.41 -8.75 -1.59
N VAL A 103 1.15 -7.86 -2.54
CA VAL A 103 1.97 -7.60 -3.71
C VAL A 103 2.09 -6.09 -3.92
N GLY A 104 3.31 -5.57 -4.02
CA GLY A 104 3.58 -4.23 -4.53
C GLY A 104 3.76 -4.25 -6.05
N VAL A 105 3.09 -3.36 -6.76
CA VAL A 105 3.09 -3.27 -8.22
C VAL A 105 3.41 -1.86 -8.67
N ALA A 106 4.26 -1.70 -9.67
CA ALA A 106 4.55 -0.44 -10.35
C ALA A 106 4.01 -0.46 -11.78
N GLY A 107 3.57 0.69 -12.29
CA GLY A 107 3.19 0.86 -13.70
C GLY A 107 1.77 0.42 -14.06
N ILE A 108 0.98 -0.04 -13.09
CA ILE A 108 -0.46 -0.32 -13.26
C ILE A 108 -1.26 0.74 -12.52
N GLU A 109 -2.00 1.54 -13.28
CA GLU A 109 -2.89 2.56 -12.72
C GLU A 109 -4.01 1.89 -11.89
N SER A 110 -4.19 2.42 -10.69
CA SER A 110 -5.01 1.81 -9.65
C SER A 110 -5.61 2.90 -8.77
N GLU A 111 -6.79 2.63 -8.24
CA GLU A 111 -7.41 3.39 -7.14
C GLU A 111 -7.47 2.53 -5.88
N ILE A 112 -7.54 3.17 -4.71
CA ILE A 112 -7.74 2.43 -3.45
C ILE A 112 -9.06 1.66 -3.53
N ASP A 113 -9.03 0.41 -3.04
CA ASP A 113 -10.11 -0.57 -3.09
C ASP A 113 -10.44 -1.13 -4.49
N ASP A 114 -9.68 -0.79 -5.53
CA ASP A 114 -9.75 -1.49 -6.82
C ASP A 114 -9.52 -2.99 -6.63
N ILE A 115 -10.41 -3.81 -7.21
CA ILE A 115 -10.24 -5.26 -7.28
C ILE A 115 -9.78 -5.63 -8.69
N LYS A 116 -8.62 -6.28 -8.79
CA LYS A 116 -8.04 -6.71 -10.07
C LYS A 116 -7.55 -8.14 -9.99
N ARG A 117 -7.59 -8.84 -11.11
CA ARG A 117 -6.97 -10.16 -11.25
C ARG A 117 -5.65 -10.02 -11.98
N PHE A 118 -4.62 -10.59 -11.39
CA PHE A 118 -3.26 -10.48 -11.86
C PHE A 118 -2.71 -11.82 -12.27
N VAL A 119 -1.77 -11.79 -13.21
CA VAL A 119 -0.85 -12.89 -13.49
C VAL A 119 0.58 -12.41 -13.41
N ILE A 120 1.39 -13.09 -12.60
CA ILE A 120 2.84 -12.91 -12.55
C ILE A 120 3.45 -13.95 -13.50
N LEU A 121 4.17 -13.49 -14.52
CA LEU A 121 4.80 -14.39 -15.49
C LEU A 121 6.15 -14.89 -14.96
N GLY A 122 6.11 -15.94 -14.14
CA GLY A 122 7.29 -16.70 -13.70
C GLY A 122 8.42 -15.86 -13.07
N ASP A 123 9.53 -16.50 -12.71
CA ASP A 123 10.77 -15.77 -12.45
C ASP A 123 11.46 -15.37 -13.77
N ALA A 124 12.47 -14.50 -13.70
CA ALA A 124 13.23 -14.04 -14.86
C ALA A 124 13.92 -15.18 -15.64
N TYR A 125 13.92 -16.40 -15.11
CA TYR A 125 14.52 -17.59 -15.68
C TYR A 125 13.48 -18.56 -16.28
N GLY A 126 12.18 -18.25 -16.15
CA GLY A 126 11.08 -19.04 -16.70
C GLY A 126 10.89 -20.39 -16.00
N GLU A 127 11.34 -20.50 -14.75
CA GLU A 127 11.33 -21.78 -14.03
C GLU A 127 10.06 -22.02 -13.20
N SER A 128 9.32 -20.97 -12.85
CA SER A 128 8.03 -21.08 -12.16
C SER A 128 6.86 -20.96 -13.12
N ALA A 129 5.78 -21.67 -12.80
CA ALA A 129 4.53 -21.52 -13.52
C ALA A 129 3.96 -20.10 -13.31
N PRO A 130 3.16 -19.57 -14.26
CA PRO A 130 2.47 -18.31 -14.05
C PRO A 130 1.60 -18.36 -12.78
N ILE A 131 1.66 -17.31 -11.97
CA ILE A 131 0.90 -17.22 -10.73
C ILE A 131 -0.28 -16.28 -10.93
N GLU A 132 -1.49 -16.82 -10.85
CA GLU A 132 -2.73 -16.03 -10.91
C GLU A 132 -3.29 -15.75 -9.50
N PHE A 133 -3.75 -14.52 -9.26
CA PHE A 133 -4.42 -14.15 -8.02
C PHE A 133 -5.37 -12.96 -8.20
N THR A 134 -6.31 -12.79 -7.29
CA THR A 134 -7.14 -11.58 -7.16
C THR A 134 -6.63 -10.74 -6.00
N GLY A 135 -6.37 -9.46 -6.25
CA GLY A 135 -5.94 -8.50 -5.25
C GLY A 135 -6.90 -7.34 -5.11
N VAL A 136 -6.97 -6.76 -3.91
CA VAL A 136 -7.61 -5.47 -3.64
C VAL A 136 -6.56 -4.42 -3.34
N CYS A 137 -6.60 -3.29 -4.04
CA CYS A 137 -5.66 -2.20 -3.83
C CYS A 137 -5.87 -1.59 -2.44
N ARG A 138 -4.80 -1.47 -1.66
CA ARG A 138 -4.83 -0.88 -0.32
C ARG A 138 -4.17 0.48 -0.24
N TRP A 139 -3.27 0.76 -1.16
CA TRP A 139 -2.61 2.04 -1.25
C TRP A 139 -2.15 2.30 -2.67
N VAL A 140 -2.12 3.57 -3.02
CA VAL A 140 -1.53 4.09 -4.25
C VAL A 140 -0.55 5.17 -3.81
N GLY A 141 0.63 5.19 -4.39
CA GLY A 141 1.67 6.15 -4.06
C GLY A 141 2.53 6.47 -5.26
N ASN A 142 3.20 7.61 -5.20
CA ASN A 142 4.29 7.88 -6.12
C ASN A 142 5.43 6.93 -5.76
N GLY A 143 5.73 5.99 -6.65
CA GLY A 143 6.92 5.17 -6.50
C GLY A 143 8.18 6.05 -6.60
N ASP A 144 9.33 5.45 -6.32
CA ASP A 144 10.62 6.11 -6.53
C ASP A 144 10.71 6.64 -7.97
N ASP A 145 11.47 7.73 -8.21
CA ASP A 145 11.43 8.53 -9.46
C ASP A 145 11.57 7.69 -10.76
N ASN A 146 12.09 6.47 -10.67
CA ASN A 146 12.31 5.55 -11.79
C ASN A 146 11.20 4.51 -12.02
N LEU A 147 10.28 4.29 -11.07
CA LEU A 147 9.25 3.24 -11.13
C LEU A 147 7.85 3.77 -11.46
N GLY A 148 7.64 5.09 -11.38
CA GLY A 148 6.34 5.72 -11.62
C GLY A 148 5.35 5.44 -10.50
N VAL A 149 4.04 5.49 -10.79
CA VAL A 149 3.00 5.23 -9.80
C VAL A 149 3.06 3.77 -9.33
N GLY A 150 3.16 3.59 -8.02
CA GLY A 150 3.14 2.30 -7.34
C GLY A 150 1.80 2.09 -6.63
N ALA A 151 1.37 0.83 -6.55
CA ALA A 151 0.18 0.42 -5.83
C ALA A 151 0.46 -0.87 -5.06
N GLY A 152 -0.12 -0.99 -3.87
CA GLY A 152 -0.04 -2.21 -3.07
C GLY A 152 -1.38 -2.94 -3.04
N TYR A 153 -1.33 -4.23 -3.31
CA TYR A 153 -2.48 -5.12 -3.33
C TYR A 153 -2.43 -6.11 -2.18
N GLN A 154 -3.55 -6.30 -1.50
CA GLN A 154 -3.77 -7.44 -0.62
C GLN A 154 -4.37 -8.58 -1.44
N ILE A 155 -3.79 -9.78 -1.34
CA ILE A 155 -4.30 -10.97 -2.02
C ILE A 155 -5.57 -11.42 -1.29
N ILE A 156 -6.70 -11.44 -1.99
CA ILE A 156 -8.01 -11.85 -1.45
C ILE A 156 -8.48 -13.21 -2.00
N ASP A 157 -7.94 -13.64 -3.14
CA ASP A 157 -8.21 -14.96 -3.71
C ASP A 157 -6.98 -15.46 -4.48
N ILE A 158 -6.60 -16.71 -4.23
CA ILE A 158 -5.50 -17.42 -4.89
C ILE A 158 -5.71 -18.92 -4.67
N ASP A 159 -5.67 -19.71 -5.74
CA ASP A 159 -5.83 -21.15 -5.61
C ASP A 159 -4.59 -21.82 -4.97
N GLN A 160 -4.74 -23.08 -4.56
CA GLN A 160 -3.70 -23.81 -3.84
C GLN A 160 -2.43 -24.05 -4.67
N ASN A 161 -2.55 -24.20 -5.99
CA ASN A 161 -1.39 -24.41 -6.86
C ASN A 161 -0.62 -23.09 -7.02
N ASN A 162 -1.33 -22.01 -7.33
CA ASN A 162 -0.76 -20.66 -7.43
C ASN A 162 -0.12 -20.21 -6.11
N ARG A 163 -0.71 -20.57 -4.95
CA ARG A 163 -0.12 -20.30 -3.64
C ARG A 163 1.20 -21.02 -3.42
N ARG A 164 1.32 -22.28 -3.84
CA ARG A 164 2.60 -23.02 -3.77
C ARG A 164 3.66 -22.40 -4.66
N GLU A 165 3.30 -22.02 -5.88
CA GLU A 165 4.24 -21.37 -6.80
C GLU A 165 4.69 -20.01 -6.25
N LEU A 166 3.79 -19.26 -5.62
CA LEU A 166 4.10 -18.02 -4.92
C LEU A 166 5.08 -18.25 -3.76
N GLU A 167 4.86 -19.26 -2.92
CA GLU A 167 5.78 -19.64 -1.85
C GLU A 167 7.16 -20.01 -2.40
N ILE A 168 7.23 -20.80 -3.47
CA ILE A 168 8.49 -21.16 -4.14
C ILE A 168 9.21 -19.90 -4.62
N MET A 169 8.49 -19.00 -5.28
CA MET A 169 9.02 -17.76 -5.84
C MET A 169 9.56 -16.84 -4.73
N ILE A 170 8.81 -16.62 -3.64
CA ILE A 170 9.25 -15.82 -2.48
C ILE A 170 10.53 -16.42 -1.87
N ASN A 171 10.55 -17.74 -1.65
CA ASN A 171 11.71 -18.43 -1.08
C ASN A 171 12.96 -18.30 -1.95
N ARG A 172 12.81 -18.36 -3.28
CA ARG A 172 13.93 -18.17 -4.21
C ARG A 172 14.49 -16.76 -4.14
N MET A 173 13.63 -15.75 -4.14
CA MET A 173 14.08 -14.35 -4.02
C MET A 173 14.79 -14.11 -2.68
N ALA A 174 14.30 -14.70 -1.60
CA ALA A 174 14.91 -14.54 -0.28
C ALA A 174 16.32 -15.13 -0.18
N LEU A 175 16.66 -16.09 -1.04
CA LEU A 175 17.98 -16.72 -1.11
C LEU A 175 18.98 -15.98 -2.02
N SER A 176 18.51 -15.02 -2.82
CA SER A 176 19.33 -14.23 -3.74
C SER A 176 19.89 -12.94 -3.12
N LEU A 177 19.39 -12.54 -1.94
CA LEU A 177 19.84 -11.40 -1.13
C LEU A 177 21.12 -11.71 -0.33
#